data_AF-D5EJ12-F1
#
_entry.id   AF-D5EJ12-F1
#
_cell.length_a   1.000
_cell.length_b   1.000
_cell.length_c   1.000
_cell.angle_alpha   90.00
_cell.angle_beta   90.00
_cell.angle_gamma   90.00
#
_symmetry.space_group_name_H-M   'P 1'
#
loop_
_entity.id
_entity.type
_entity.pdbx_description
1 polymer ?
#
loop_
_entity_poly.entity_id
_entity_poly.type
_entity_poly.pdbx_seq_one_letter_code
_entity_poly.pdbx_strand_id
1 'polypeptide(L)'
;MTGYKVTVFQVNPDYTLATVSNVCWERRLGTDAELAILLNRIAIATSSGEAIEYPRVEITIEGARAVVTSIDGYLYYSDAQGVRQNIKVVAESVIRLIHGETVEGQVAESIAPTTGHAAVKPAPVSSPKRFSWCGPLCLFVACGTLLFSVFRIWTEVSTQPSLVEPVDFDELKPVDAAFYEALAGVYLQGFKEGAYCLEIDTSGDVKIYEFWKNADSTEFVRYPLASYRSRYGSSGADAVLLVDERFLLQPVGDRGLRFWNLDFVRYEGSTQALGVVVNELPD
;
A
#
# COMPACT_ATOMS: atom_id res chain seq x y z
N MET A 1 13.23 32.72 -2.67
CA MET A 1 13.39 31.26 -2.69
C MET A 1 12.29 30.70 -1.82
N THR A 2 11.18 30.34 -2.45
CA THR A 2 10.01 29.79 -1.79
C THR A 2 10.15 28.28 -1.82
N GLY A 3 10.38 27.73 -0.63
CA GLY A 3 10.61 26.30 -0.42
C GLY A 3 9.50 25.74 0.45
N TYR A 4 9.33 24.42 0.38
CA TYR A 4 8.36 23.70 1.20
C TYR A 4 8.83 23.67 2.65
N LYS A 5 7.95 24.03 3.58
CA LYS A 5 8.09 23.65 4.98
C LYS A 5 7.33 22.34 5.17
N VAL A 6 8.05 21.30 5.57
CA VAL A 6 7.50 19.94 5.70
C VAL A 6 7.64 19.49 7.14
N THR A 7 6.54 19.05 7.75
CA THR A 7 6.52 18.47 9.10
C THR A 7 6.10 17.01 8.97
N VAL A 8 6.99 16.09 9.33
CA VAL A 8 6.77 14.65 9.23
C VAL A 8 6.52 14.09 10.62
N PHE A 9 5.49 13.27 10.72
CA PHE A 9 5.06 12.60 11.95
C PHE A 9 5.21 11.08 11.79
N GLN A 10 5.55 10.40 12.89
CA GLN A 10 5.62 8.92 12.99
C GLN A 10 6.66 8.23 12.09
N VAL A 11 7.57 9.01 11.50
CA VAL A 11 8.75 8.51 10.78
C VAL A 11 9.96 9.18 11.40
N ASN A 12 11.05 8.44 11.62
CA ASN A 12 12.32 9.00 12.03
C ASN A 12 13.01 9.75 10.86
N PRO A 13 13.95 10.67 11.13
CA PRO A 13 14.67 11.39 10.06
C PRO A 13 15.47 10.51 9.09
N ASP A 14 15.75 9.26 9.46
CA ASP A 14 16.41 8.23 8.66
C ASP A 14 15.43 7.37 7.83
N TYR A 15 14.14 7.70 7.85
CA TYR A 15 13.05 6.99 7.16
C TYR A 15 12.72 5.60 7.73
N THR A 16 13.13 5.32 8.97
CA THR A 16 12.57 4.20 9.75
C THR A 16 11.25 4.62 10.39
N LEU A 17 10.31 3.68 10.55
CA LEU A 17 9.04 3.98 11.22
C LEU A 17 9.27 4.17 12.72
N ALA A 18 8.57 5.13 13.33
CA ALA A 18 8.72 5.43 14.74
C ALA A 18 7.86 4.47 15.59
N THR A 19 8.49 3.77 16.52
CA THR A 19 7.80 2.91 17.51
C THR A 19 7.00 3.71 18.56
N VAL A 20 7.13 5.05 18.56
CA VAL A 20 6.43 5.96 19.49
C VAL A 20 5.67 7.02 18.68
N SER A 21 4.36 7.12 18.93
CA SER A 21 3.38 8.03 18.30
C SER A 21 3.79 9.52 18.22
N ASN A 22 4.69 9.98 19.11
CA ASN A 22 5.05 11.40 19.24
C ASN A 22 6.28 11.86 18.44
N VAL A 23 6.87 11.01 17.59
CA VAL A 23 8.00 11.42 16.76
C VAL A 23 7.54 12.41 15.70
N CYS A 24 8.14 13.60 15.71
CA CYS A 24 7.85 14.68 14.77
C CYS A 24 9.16 15.41 14.43
N TRP A 25 9.40 15.67 13.14
CA TRP A 25 10.52 16.49 12.70
C TRP A 25 10.13 17.40 11.53
N GLU A 26 10.82 18.53 11.44
CA GLU A 26 10.61 19.52 10.39
C GLU A 26 11.82 19.58 9.46
N ARG A 27 11.57 19.74 8.16
CA ARG A 27 12.59 20.02 7.16
C ARG A 27 12.09 21.06 6.16
N ARG A 28 12.99 21.95 5.75
CA ARG A 28 12.76 22.85 4.61
C ARG A 28 13.34 22.24 3.35
N LEU A 29 12.55 22.19 2.29
CA LEU A 29 12.95 21.68 0.98
C LEU A 29 12.95 22.82 -0.04
N GLY A 30 13.98 22.90 -0.86
CA GLY A 30 14.16 23.97 -1.84
C GLY A 30 13.56 23.67 -3.21
N THR A 31 13.23 22.40 -3.49
CA THR A 31 12.79 21.96 -4.82
C THR A 31 11.67 20.93 -4.77
N ASP A 32 10.91 20.84 -5.87
CA ASP A 32 9.88 19.82 -6.09
C ASP A 32 10.45 18.41 -6.05
N ALA A 33 11.64 18.20 -6.63
CA ALA A 33 12.32 16.92 -6.62
C ALA A 33 12.66 16.44 -5.19
N GLU A 34 13.08 17.35 -4.32
CA GLU A 34 13.34 17.03 -2.90
C GLU A 34 12.06 16.60 -2.18
N LEU A 35 10.91 17.24 -2.49
CA LEU A 35 9.62 16.85 -1.94
C LEU A 35 9.18 15.48 -2.46
N ALA A 36 9.29 15.23 -3.77
CA ALA A 36 8.94 13.94 -4.35
C ALA A 36 9.77 12.80 -3.75
N ILE A 37 11.09 13.00 -3.61
CA ILE A 37 12.00 12.02 -2.99
C ILE A 37 11.60 11.75 -1.54
N LEU A 38 11.28 12.80 -0.75
CA LEU A 38 10.85 12.64 0.63
C LEU A 38 9.56 11.80 0.71
N LEU A 39 8.56 12.11 -0.12
CA LEU A 39 7.28 11.42 -0.12
C LEU A 39 7.43 9.96 -0.56
N ASN A 40 8.21 9.69 -1.61
CA ASN A 40 8.48 8.33 -2.08
C ASN A 40 9.22 7.50 -1.03
N ARG A 41 10.17 8.09 -0.29
CA ARG A 41 10.86 7.38 0.80
C ARG A 41 9.92 7.05 1.95
N ILE A 42 8.97 7.94 2.27
CA ILE A 42 7.95 7.68 3.28
C ILE A 42 6.98 6.59 2.80
N ALA A 43 6.55 6.63 1.54
CA ALA A 43 5.76 5.56 0.93
C ALA A 43 6.46 4.20 1.08
N ILE A 44 7.72 4.10 0.66
CA ILE A 44 8.53 2.88 0.81
C ILE A 44 8.66 2.46 2.28
N ALA A 45 8.89 3.40 3.19
CA ALA A 45 8.97 3.09 4.61
C ALA A 45 7.65 2.54 5.18
N THR A 46 6.51 2.93 4.61
CA THR A 46 5.18 2.45 5.01
C THR A 46 4.68 1.23 4.25
N SER A 47 5.36 0.77 3.19
CA SER A 47 4.98 -0.43 2.44
C SER A 47 5.33 -1.73 3.18
N SER A 48 6.05 -1.64 4.30
CA SER A 48 6.49 -2.79 5.10
C SER A 48 5.47 -3.29 6.12
N GLY A 49 4.23 -2.79 6.09
CA GLY A 49 3.08 -3.42 6.79
C GLY A 49 3.07 -3.35 8.32
N GLU A 50 4.07 -2.75 8.97
CA GLU A 50 4.06 -2.56 10.42
C GLU A 50 3.03 -1.51 10.84
N ALA A 51 2.17 -1.92 11.76
CA ALA A 51 1.09 -1.18 12.39
C ALA A 51 1.59 0.03 13.20
N ILE A 52 2.03 1.09 12.51
CA ILE A 52 2.30 2.38 13.12
C ILE A 52 1.26 3.35 12.60
N GLU A 53 0.72 4.18 13.51
CA GLU A 53 -0.18 5.29 13.19
C GLU A 53 0.24 5.95 11.87
N TYR A 54 -0.70 6.06 10.93
CA TYR A 54 -0.42 6.40 9.54
C TYR A 54 0.47 7.64 9.41
N PRO A 55 1.73 7.49 8.94
CA PRO A 55 2.65 8.60 8.82
C PRO A 55 2.05 9.76 8.07
N ARG A 56 2.07 10.90 8.74
CA ARG A 56 1.54 12.15 8.23
C ARG A 56 2.66 13.09 7.85
N VAL A 57 2.50 13.73 6.70
CA VAL A 57 3.37 14.77 6.21
C VAL A 57 2.53 16.02 6.01
N GLU A 58 2.76 17.05 6.83
CA GLU A 58 2.19 18.36 6.59
C GLU A 58 3.13 19.19 5.72
N ILE A 59 2.61 19.68 4.59
CA ILE A 59 3.36 20.46 3.61
C ILE A 59 2.77 21.87 3.59
N THR A 60 3.62 22.89 3.71
CA THR A 60 3.23 24.29 3.59
C THR A 60 4.13 25.00 2.59
N ILE A 61 3.54 25.68 1.61
CA ILE A 61 4.22 26.52 0.62
C ILE A 61 3.34 27.71 0.26
N GLU A 62 3.88 28.93 0.28
CA GLU A 62 3.21 30.16 -0.20
C GLU A 62 1.71 30.32 0.18
N GLY A 63 1.32 29.91 1.38
CA GLY A 63 -0.07 30.00 1.86
C GLY A 63 -0.96 28.80 1.51
N ALA A 64 -0.51 27.89 0.65
CA ALA A 64 -1.09 26.56 0.47
C ALA A 64 -0.62 25.62 1.58
N ARG A 65 -1.55 24.78 2.07
CA ARG A 65 -1.26 23.73 3.04
C ARG A 65 -1.92 22.43 2.60
N ALA A 66 -1.14 21.37 2.63
CA ALA A 66 -1.58 20.02 2.31
C ALA A 66 -1.13 19.06 3.41
N VAL A 67 -1.87 17.97 3.53
CA VAL A 67 -1.56 16.84 4.38
C VAL A 67 -1.47 15.62 3.48
N VAL A 68 -0.34 14.92 3.54
CA VAL A 68 -0.17 13.63 2.88
C VAL A 68 -0.07 12.58 3.95
N THR A 69 -0.94 11.58 3.85
CA THR A 69 -0.92 10.40 4.72
C THR A 69 -0.39 9.22 3.92
N SER A 70 0.53 8.46 4.48
CA SER A 70 1.08 7.27 3.83
C SER A 70 0.51 6.00 4.44
N ILE A 71 -0.12 5.17 3.62
CA ILE A 71 -0.81 3.94 4.03
C ILE A 71 -0.38 2.83 3.08
N ASP A 72 0.30 1.81 3.61
CA ASP A 72 0.69 0.60 2.85
C ASP A 72 1.42 0.92 1.53
N GLY A 73 2.34 1.88 1.56
CA GLY A 73 3.07 2.31 0.36
C GLY A 73 2.33 3.25 -0.57
N TYR A 74 1.09 3.62 -0.26
CA TYR A 74 0.30 4.57 -1.03
C TYR A 74 0.21 5.92 -0.32
N LEU A 75 0.27 7.00 -1.12
CA LEU A 75 0.12 8.37 -0.61
C LEU A 75 -1.32 8.83 -0.80
N TYR A 76 -1.87 9.44 0.24
CA TYR A 76 -3.22 10.00 0.27
C TYR A 76 -3.13 11.49 0.53
N TYR A 77 -3.57 12.29 -0.45
CA TYR A 77 -3.53 13.74 -0.39
C TYR A 77 -4.82 14.31 0.20
N SER A 78 -4.68 15.26 1.12
CA SER A 78 -5.76 16.12 1.60
C SER A 78 -5.32 17.58 1.60
N ASP A 79 -6.12 18.49 1.06
CA ASP A 79 -5.88 19.92 1.21
C ASP A 79 -6.33 20.42 2.60
N ALA A 80 -5.80 21.55 3.04
CA ALA A 80 -6.15 22.13 4.34
C ALA A 80 -7.55 22.77 4.38
N GLN A 81 -8.20 22.96 3.23
CA GLN A 81 -9.52 23.57 3.12
C GLN A 81 -10.64 22.52 3.14
N GLY A 82 -10.28 21.23 3.10
CA GLY A 82 -11.16 20.09 3.06
C GLY A 82 -11.89 19.89 1.73
N VAL A 83 -11.46 20.54 0.64
CA VAL A 83 -12.09 20.43 -0.68
C VAL A 83 -11.69 19.11 -1.36
N ARG A 84 -10.43 18.70 -1.21
CA ARG A 84 -9.87 17.43 -1.68
C ARG A 84 -9.36 16.66 -0.47
N GLN A 85 -9.90 15.48 -0.19
CA GLN A 85 -9.49 14.65 0.95
C GLN A 85 -9.25 13.22 0.51
N ASN A 86 -8.21 12.60 1.09
CA ASN A 86 -7.84 11.19 0.91
C ASN A 86 -7.74 10.73 -0.56
N ILE A 87 -7.25 11.60 -1.46
CA ILE A 87 -7.05 11.23 -2.86
C ILE A 87 -5.77 10.39 -2.96
N LYS A 88 -5.88 9.16 -3.45
CA LYS A 88 -4.72 8.31 -3.72
C LYS A 88 -3.89 8.92 -4.86
N VAL A 89 -2.62 9.16 -4.60
CA VAL A 89 -1.72 9.89 -5.51
C VAL A 89 -0.31 9.33 -5.51
N VAL A 90 0.45 9.64 -6.56
CA VAL A 90 1.91 9.52 -6.56
C VAL A 90 2.55 10.84 -6.10
N ALA A 91 3.83 10.80 -5.72
CA ALA A 91 4.51 11.95 -5.13
C ALA A 91 4.53 13.19 -6.06
N GLU A 92 4.66 12.97 -7.37
CA GLU A 92 4.61 14.02 -8.39
C GLU A 92 3.25 14.71 -8.46
N SER A 93 2.17 13.97 -8.17
CA SER A 93 0.80 14.49 -8.22
C SER A 93 0.46 15.31 -6.99
N VAL A 94 1.07 15.00 -5.84
CA VAL A 94 1.02 15.87 -4.66
C VAL A 94 1.54 17.27 -5.01
N ILE A 95 2.65 17.36 -5.74
CA ILE A 95 3.24 18.66 -6.13
C ILE A 95 2.28 19.43 -7.03
N ARG A 96 1.75 18.77 -8.07
CA ARG A 96 0.76 19.37 -8.98
C ARG A 96 -0.49 19.86 -8.26
N LEU A 97 -1.00 19.06 -7.32
CA LEU A 97 -2.16 19.38 -6.49
C LEU A 97 -1.93 20.58 -5.57
N ILE A 98 -0.73 20.68 -4.97
CA ILE A 98 -0.34 21.82 -4.13
C ILE A 98 -0.27 23.11 -4.94
N HIS A 99 0.12 23.04 -6.21
CA HIS A 99 0.13 24.17 -7.15
C HIS A 99 -1.24 24.45 -7.81
N GLY A 100 -2.29 23.69 -7.47
CA GLY A 100 -3.67 23.92 -7.92
C GLY A 100 -4.07 23.22 -9.21
N GLU A 101 -3.27 22.29 -9.74
CA GLU A 101 -3.61 21.50 -10.94
C GLU A 101 -4.63 20.38 -10.63
N THR A 102 -5.30 19.85 -11.67
CA THR A 102 -6.27 18.74 -11.56
C THR A 102 -5.63 17.37 -11.88
N VAL A 103 -6.22 16.28 -11.36
CA VAL A 103 -5.65 14.91 -11.34
C VAL A 103 -6.07 14.07 -12.56
N GLU A 104 -6.86 14.63 -13.49
CA GLU A 104 -7.60 13.92 -14.56
C GLU A 104 -6.73 13.20 -15.63
N GLY A 105 -5.42 13.03 -15.42
CA GLY A 105 -4.49 12.49 -16.43
C GLY A 105 -3.75 11.19 -16.11
N GLN A 106 -3.94 10.54 -14.96
CA GLN A 106 -2.94 9.57 -14.47
C GLN A 106 -3.29 8.09 -14.42
N VAL A 107 -4.52 7.67 -14.72
CA VAL A 107 -4.83 6.22 -14.79
C VAL A 107 -4.24 5.56 -16.04
N ALA A 108 -3.86 6.34 -17.07
CA ALA A 108 -3.42 5.81 -18.37
C ALA A 108 -1.90 5.59 -18.54
N GLU A 109 -1.04 6.16 -17.68
CA GLU A 109 0.42 6.16 -17.93
C GLU A 109 1.22 5.17 -17.05
N SER A 110 0.60 4.59 -16.02
CA SER A 110 1.23 3.58 -15.15
C SER A 110 1.24 2.16 -15.75
N ILE A 111 0.60 1.95 -16.91
CA ILE A 111 0.56 0.66 -17.63
C ILE A 111 1.03 0.89 -19.08
N ALA A 112 2.19 1.50 -19.24
CA ALA A 112 2.91 1.45 -20.52
C ALA A 112 4.18 0.61 -20.32
N PRO A 113 4.26 -0.62 -20.88
CA PRO A 113 5.54 -1.29 -20.99
C PRO A 113 6.45 -0.40 -21.82
N THR A 114 7.68 -0.15 -21.33
CA THR A 114 8.74 0.50 -22.09
C THR A 114 9.19 -0.39 -23.26
N THR A 115 8.35 -0.53 -24.28
CA THR A 115 8.71 -1.11 -25.57
C THR A 115 9.07 0.03 -26.50
N GLY A 116 10.34 0.43 -26.44
CA GLY A 116 10.88 1.53 -27.23
C GLY A 116 12.39 1.41 -27.43
N HIS A 117 12.91 0.20 -27.64
CA HIS A 117 14.22 0.04 -28.27
C HIS A 117 14.01 -0.29 -29.74
N ALA A 118 14.12 0.75 -30.57
CA ALA A 118 14.19 0.63 -32.01
C ALA A 118 15.25 -0.42 -32.37
N ALA A 119 14.83 -1.47 -33.05
CA ALA A 119 15.72 -2.47 -33.60
C ALA A 119 16.62 -1.81 -34.65
N VAL A 120 17.82 -1.39 -34.23
CA VAL A 120 18.88 -1.00 -35.16
C VAL A 120 19.35 -2.26 -35.87
N LYS A 121 19.04 -2.34 -37.16
CA LYS A 121 19.46 -3.42 -38.05
C LYS A 121 21.01 -3.44 -38.09
N PRO A 122 21.69 -4.50 -37.65
CA PRO A 122 23.15 -4.50 -37.71
C PRO A 122 23.59 -4.67 -39.17
N ALA A 123 24.52 -3.81 -39.61
CA ALA A 123 25.17 -3.94 -40.91
C ALA A 123 25.96 -5.25 -40.98
N PRO A 124 26.06 -5.90 -42.16
CA PRO A 124 26.77 -7.16 -42.29
C PRO A 124 28.27 -6.92 -42.11
N VAL A 125 28.81 -7.36 -40.97
CA VAL A 125 30.24 -7.41 -40.74
C VAL A 125 30.78 -8.65 -41.47
N SER A 126 31.35 -8.44 -42.64
CA SER A 126 32.27 -9.41 -43.22
C SER A 126 33.64 -9.23 -42.56
N SER A 127 34.18 -10.29 -41.97
CA SER A 127 35.64 -10.49 -41.89
C SER A 127 35.97 -11.92 -41.43
N PRO A 128 37.16 -12.43 -41.80
CA PRO A 128 37.43 -13.86 -41.89
C PRO A 128 37.94 -14.47 -40.58
N LYS A 129 37.88 -15.81 -40.56
CA LYS A 129 38.42 -16.71 -39.53
C LYS A 129 39.81 -16.32 -39.04
N ARG A 130 39.94 -16.00 -37.74
CA ARG A 130 41.13 -16.32 -36.92
C ARG A 130 40.68 -16.80 -35.55
N PHE A 131 40.82 -18.10 -35.32
CA PHE A 131 40.55 -18.75 -34.04
C PHE A 131 41.60 -18.27 -33.03
N SER A 132 41.24 -17.23 -32.26
CA SER A 132 42.06 -16.67 -31.19
C SER A 132 41.68 -17.34 -29.87
N TRP A 133 42.65 -17.97 -29.21
CA TRP A 133 42.53 -18.61 -27.90
C TRP A 133 42.11 -17.64 -26.76
N CYS A 134 41.99 -16.33 -27.01
CA CYS A 134 41.48 -15.37 -26.03
C CYS A 134 39.95 -15.44 -25.82
N GLY A 135 39.19 -15.95 -26.80
CA GLY A 135 37.74 -16.10 -26.70
C GLY A 135 37.25 -16.98 -25.54
N PRO A 136 37.74 -18.23 -25.39
CA PRO A 136 37.33 -19.09 -24.29
C PRO A 136 37.75 -18.55 -22.92
N LEU A 137 38.93 -17.93 -22.79
CA LEU A 137 39.39 -17.36 -21.53
C LEU A 137 38.48 -16.21 -21.06
N CYS A 138 38.12 -15.29 -21.95
CA CYS A 138 37.16 -14.22 -21.63
C CYS A 138 35.78 -14.76 -21.26
N LEU A 139 35.33 -15.84 -21.92
CA LEU A 139 34.06 -16.50 -21.60
C LEU A 139 34.10 -17.14 -20.21
N PHE A 140 35.21 -17.80 -19.85
CA PHE A 140 35.40 -18.37 -18.51
C PHE A 140 35.41 -17.30 -17.42
N VAL A 141 36.10 -16.17 -17.65
CA VAL A 141 36.10 -15.04 -16.72
C VAL A 141 34.70 -14.45 -16.59
N ALA A 142 33.99 -14.23 -17.69
CA ALA A 142 32.61 -13.71 -17.67
C ALA A 142 31.65 -14.65 -16.92
N CYS A 143 31.68 -15.96 -17.22
CA CYS A 143 30.88 -16.95 -16.49
C CYS A 143 31.23 -17.00 -15.00
N GLY A 144 32.52 -16.94 -14.65
CA GLY A 144 32.97 -16.89 -13.26
C GLY A 144 32.42 -15.67 -12.52
N THR A 145 32.45 -14.49 -13.15
CA THR A 145 31.89 -13.26 -12.56
C THR A 145 30.37 -13.33 -12.41
N LEU A 146 29.65 -13.90 -13.38
CA LEU A 146 28.20 -14.09 -13.28
C LEU A 146 27.83 -15.06 -12.16
N LEU A 147 28.51 -16.20 -12.07
CA LEU A 147 28.28 -17.18 -11.00
C LEU A 147 28.59 -16.58 -9.63
N PHE A 148 29.66 -15.80 -9.51
CA PHE A 148 30.03 -15.12 -8.27
C PHE A 148 28.97 -14.07 -7.87
N SER A 149 28.47 -13.28 -8.83
CA SER A 149 27.39 -12.32 -8.60
C SER A 149 26.09 -13.00 -8.18
N VAL A 150 25.69 -14.10 -8.84
CA VAL A 150 24.51 -14.89 -8.46
C VAL A 150 24.66 -15.47 -7.06
N PHE A 151 25.83 -16.02 -6.74
CA PHE A 151 26.09 -16.55 -5.39
C PHE A 151 26.07 -15.45 -4.33
N ARG A 152 26.63 -14.27 -4.62
CA ARG A 152 26.59 -13.10 -3.74
C ARG A 152 25.17 -12.61 -3.51
N ILE A 153 24.38 -12.46 -4.55
CA ILE A 153 22.97 -12.06 -4.45
C ILE A 153 22.19 -13.12 -3.67
N TRP A 154 22.39 -14.41 -3.95
CA TRP A 154 21.69 -15.48 -3.25
C TRP A 154 22.05 -15.52 -1.76
N THR A 155 23.34 -15.38 -1.42
CA THR A 155 23.78 -15.30 -0.02
C THR A 155 23.23 -14.06 0.66
N GLU A 156 23.24 -12.90 0.02
CA GLU A 156 22.71 -11.65 0.56
C GLU A 156 21.19 -11.72 0.76
N VAL A 157 20.44 -12.29 -0.19
CA VAL A 157 18.98 -12.49 -0.08
C VAL A 157 18.63 -13.56 0.96
N SER A 158 19.40 -14.63 1.08
CA SER A 158 19.13 -15.71 2.06
C SER A 158 19.58 -15.40 3.49
N THR A 159 20.53 -14.46 3.66
CA THR A 159 21.00 -14.01 4.98
C THR A 159 20.43 -12.66 5.40
N GLN A 160 19.67 -11.99 4.52
CA GLN A 160 18.86 -10.85 4.92
C GLN A 160 17.86 -11.32 5.98
N PRO A 161 17.87 -10.74 7.19
CA PRO A 161 16.81 -10.99 8.15
C PRO A 161 15.49 -10.60 7.48
N SER A 162 14.46 -11.45 7.61
CA SER A 162 13.13 -11.13 7.11
C SER A 162 12.74 -9.76 7.66
N LEU A 163 12.59 -8.79 6.77
CA LEU A 163 12.19 -7.42 7.10
C LEU A 163 10.73 -7.34 7.60
N VAL A 164 10.02 -8.47 7.52
CA VAL A 164 8.68 -8.65 8.05
C VAL A 164 8.80 -9.73 9.13
N GLU A 165 8.51 -9.36 10.37
CA GLU A 165 8.33 -10.34 11.42
C GLU A 165 7.22 -11.32 10.99
N PRO A 166 7.41 -12.64 11.13
CA PRO A 166 6.36 -13.59 10.82
C PRO A 166 5.12 -13.22 11.65
N VAL A 167 3.96 -13.13 10.99
CA VAL A 167 2.70 -12.87 11.67
C VAL A 167 2.55 -13.90 12.79
N ASP A 168 2.40 -13.42 14.02
CA ASP A 168 2.19 -14.27 15.20
C ASP A 168 0.83 -14.96 15.07
N PHE A 169 0.84 -16.13 14.46
CA PHE A 169 -0.34 -16.92 14.13
C PHE A 169 -0.04 -18.41 14.22
N ASP A 170 -0.73 -19.07 15.14
CA ASP A 170 -0.74 -20.51 15.26
C ASP A 170 -2.07 -21.06 14.72
N GLU A 171 -2.02 -21.83 13.63
CA GLU A 171 -3.21 -22.44 13.04
C GLU A 171 -3.81 -23.49 14.01
N LEU A 172 -5.05 -23.28 14.43
CA LEU A 172 -5.74 -24.14 15.39
C LEU A 172 -6.58 -25.20 14.68
N LYS A 173 -6.48 -26.45 15.17
CA LYS A 173 -7.29 -27.59 14.72
C LYS A 173 -7.87 -28.33 15.93
N PRO A 174 -9.17 -28.69 15.94
CA PRO A 174 -10.15 -28.49 14.89
C PRO A 174 -10.61 -27.02 14.75
N VAL A 175 -11.14 -26.69 13.58
CA VAL A 175 -11.74 -25.39 13.29
C VAL A 175 -13.00 -25.20 14.14
N ASP A 176 -13.08 -24.06 14.84
CA ASP A 176 -14.27 -23.71 15.63
C ASP A 176 -15.35 -23.07 14.74
N ALA A 177 -16.36 -23.86 14.38
CA ALA A 177 -17.49 -23.36 13.58
C ALA A 177 -18.31 -22.29 14.31
N ALA A 178 -18.39 -22.35 15.65
CA ALA A 178 -19.13 -21.35 16.43
C ALA A 178 -18.42 -19.99 16.40
N PHE A 179 -17.09 -19.99 16.28
CA PHE A 179 -16.31 -18.77 16.09
C PHE A 179 -16.63 -18.07 14.76
N TYR A 180 -16.68 -18.82 13.65
CA TYR A 180 -17.07 -18.26 12.36
C TYR A 180 -18.52 -17.76 12.35
N GLU A 181 -19.44 -18.52 12.94
CA GLU A 181 -20.84 -18.09 13.05
C GLU A 181 -20.99 -16.81 13.89
N ALA A 182 -20.23 -16.69 14.99
CA ALA A 182 -20.24 -15.49 15.83
C ALA A 182 -19.73 -14.25 15.07
N LEU A 183 -18.70 -14.45 14.26
CA LEU A 183 -18.06 -13.42 13.43
C LEU A 183 -18.85 -13.09 12.17
N ALA A 184 -19.66 -13.99 11.63
CA ALA A 184 -20.39 -13.77 10.38
C ALA A 184 -21.28 -12.51 10.47
N GLY A 185 -21.19 -11.65 9.45
CA GLY A 185 -21.94 -10.41 9.40
C GLY A 185 -21.23 -9.30 8.63
N VAL A 186 -21.78 -8.10 8.76
CA VAL A 186 -21.26 -6.90 8.11
C VAL A 186 -20.68 -5.96 9.16
N TYR A 187 -19.50 -5.43 8.89
CA TYR A 187 -18.75 -4.55 9.78
C TYR A 187 -18.33 -3.30 9.03
N LEU A 188 -18.51 -2.15 9.66
CA LEU A 188 -18.28 -0.85 9.05
C LEU A 188 -17.22 -0.09 9.80
N GLN A 189 -16.30 0.52 9.04
CA GLN A 189 -15.40 1.52 9.59
C GLN A 189 -16.17 2.82 9.92
N GLY A 190 -17.21 3.13 9.14
CA GLY A 190 -18.08 4.29 9.35
C GLY A 190 -18.90 4.64 8.11
N PHE A 191 -19.88 5.54 8.26
CA PHE A 191 -20.72 6.04 7.17
C PHE A 191 -20.14 7.32 6.56
N LYS A 192 -19.14 7.16 5.69
CA LYS A 192 -18.51 8.24 4.92
C LYS A 192 -17.94 7.70 3.61
N GLU A 193 -17.68 8.58 2.64
CA GLU A 193 -16.96 8.22 1.41
C GLU A 193 -15.54 7.75 1.73
N GLY A 194 -15.06 6.76 0.99
CA GLY A 194 -13.78 6.09 1.20
C GLY A 194 -13.72 5.21 2.46
N ALA A 195 -14.84 5.01 3.17
CA ALA A 195 -14.87 4.09 4.30
C ALA A 195 -15.00 2.64 3.83
N TYR A 196 -14.37 1.74 4.59
CA TYR A 196 -14.43 0.31 4.29
C TYR A 196 -15.61 -0.39 4.97
N CYS A 197 -16.12 -1.40 4.28
CA CYS A 197 -17.13 -2.33 4.73
C CYS A 197 -16.60 -3.75 4.55
N LEU A 198 -16.59 -4.54 5.63
CA LEU A 198 -16.25 -5.95 5.60
C LEU A 198 -17.52 -6.78 5.66
N GLU A 199 -17.62 -7.78 4.80
CA GLU A 199 -18.62 -8.83 4.88
C GLU A 199 -17.90 -10.15 5.15
N ILE A 200 -18.22 -10.77 6.28
CA ILE A 200 -17.66 -12.06 6.69
C ILE A 200 -18.79 -13.07 6.62
N ASP A 201 -18.59 -14.15 5.88
CA ASP A 201 -19.57 -15.23 5.80
C ASP A 201 -19.37 -16.28 6.91
N THR A 202 -20.27 -17.27 6.97
CA THR A 202 -20.22 -18.33 8.00
C THR A 202 -19.09 -19.33 7.78
N SER A 203 -18.40 -19.29 6.64
CA SER A 203 -17.14 -20.00 6.42
C SER A 203 -15.91 -19.19 6.83
N GLY A 204 -16.08 -17.91 7.16
CA GLY A 204 -15.01 -16.99 7.48
C GLY A 204 -14.36 -16.33 6.27
N ASP A 205 -14.90 -16.50 5.06
CA ASP A 205 -14.40 -15.78 3.90
C ASP A 205 -14.75 -14.29 4.05
N VAL A 206 -13.78 -13.43 3.75
CA VAL A 206 -13.84 -11.99 3.97
C VAL A 206 -13.92 -11.29 2.62
N LYS A 207 -15.00 -10.53 2.41
CA LYS A 207 -15.16 -9.61 1.29
C LYS A 207 -15.02 -8.18 1.77
N ILE A 208 -14.30 -7.38 0.99
CA ILE A 208 -13.98 -5.99 1.32
C ILE A 208 -14.62 -5.10 0.28
N TYR A 209 -15.34 -4.10 0.77
CA TYR A 209 -15.97 -3.08 -0.04
C TYR A 209 -15.53 -1.70 0.42
N GLU A 210 -15.55 -0.75 -0.51
CA GLU A 210 -15.38 0.68 -0.22
C GLU A 210 -16.68 1.43 -0.50
N PHE A 211 -17.05 2.34 0.38
CA PHE A 211 -18.22 3.20 0.21
C PHE A 211 -17.89 4.44 -0.58
N TRP A 212 -18.73 4.72 -1.56
CA TRP A 212 -18.71 5.96 -2.33
C TRP A 212 -20.13 6.47 -2.48
N LYS A 213 -20.33 7.78 -2.60
CA LYS A 213 -21.66 8.29 -2.94
C LYS A 213 -21.92 8.08 -4.43
N ASN A 214 -23.16 7.73 -4.74
CA ASN A 214 -23.61 7.72 -6.12
C ASN A 214 -23.65 9.16 -6.65
N ALA A 215 -23.19 9.40 -7.88
CA ALA A 215 -23.26 10.72 -8.51
C ALA A 215 -24.71 11.19 -8.73
N ASP A 216 -25.63 10.23 -8.93
CA ASP A 216 -27.04 10.48 -9.27
C ASP A 216 -27.99 10.40 -8.06
N SER A 217 -27.49 10.03 -6.87
CA SER A 217 -28.32 9.92 -5.65
C SER A 217 -27.56 10.33 -4.38
N THR A 218 -28.30 10.55 -3.28
CA THR A 218 -27.67 10.81 -1.97
C THR A 218 -27.27 9.51 -1.23
N GLU A 219 -27.43 8.36 -1.89
CA GLU A 219 -27.17 7.04 -1.32
C GLU A 219 -25.71 6.64 -1.54
N PHE A 220 -25.21 5.81 -0.62
CA PHE A 220 -23.92 5.17 -0.79
C PHE A 220 -24.05 3.97 -1.75
N VAL A 221 -22.96 3.66 -2.43
CA VAL A 221 -22.73 2.44 -3.20
C VAL A 221 -21.50 1.74 -2.67
N ARG A 222 -21.49 0.40 -2.78
CA ARG A 222 -20.38 -0.45 -2.34
C ARG A 222 -19.57 -0.92 -3.52
N TYR A 223 -18.28 -0.62 -3.51
CA TYR A 223 -17.34 -1.06 -4.54
C TYR A 223 -16.53 -2.24 -4.04
N PRO A 224 -16.58 -3.41 -4.70
CA PRO A 224 -15.81 -4.57 -4.28
C PRO A 224 -14.32 -4.32 -4.53
N LEU A 225 -13.52 -4.43 -3.48
CA LEU A 225 -12.06 -4.30 -3.56
C LEU A 225 -11.37 -5.65 -3.63
N ALA A 226 -11.75 -6.55 -2.72
CA ALA A 226 -11.10 -7.85 -2.61
C ALA A 226 -12.00 -8.89 -1.94
N SER A 227 -11.66 -10.15 -2.17
CA SER A 227 -12.27 -11.30 -1.52
C SER A 227 -11.16 -12.27 -1.14
N TYR A 228 -11.08 -12.63 0.13
CA TYR A 228 -10.02 -13.46 0.68
C TYR A 228 -10.61 -14.63 1.45
N ARG A 229 -9.91 -15.76 1.37
CA ARG A 229 -10.13 -16.86 2.32
C ARG A 229 -9.42 -16.58 3.62
N SER A 230 -9.96 -17.09 4.71
CA SER A 230 -9.33 -16.99 6.01
C SER A 230 -8.98 -18.36 6.60
N ARG A 231 -8.06 -18.34 7.57
CA ARG A 231 -7.69 -19.50 8.39
C ARG A 231 -7.88 -19.18 9.86
N TYR A 232 -8.50 -20.10 10.59
CA TYR A 232 -8.71 -19.99 12.02
C TYR A 232 -7.44 -20.36 12.79
N GLY A 233 -7.09 -19.55 13.78
CA GLY A 233 -5.95 -19.79 14.65
C GLY A 233 -5.93 -18.88 15.86
N SER A 234 -4.77 -18.78 16.49
CA SER A 234 -4.53 -17.90 17.63
C SER A 234 -3.35 -16.96 17.38
N SER A 235 -3.43 -15.78 17.96
CA SER A 235 -2.31 -14.84 18.08
C SER A 235 -2.19 -14.48 19.56
N GLY A 236 -1.08 -14.87 20.20
CA GLY A 236 -0.98 -14.86 21.66
C GLY A 236 -2.07 -15.71 22.35
N ALA A 237 -2.95 -15.05 23.12
CA ALA A 237 -4.05 -15.70 23.85
C ALA A 237 -5.40 -15.61 23.13
N ASP A 238 -5.48 -14.84 22.04
CA ASP A 238 -6.75 -14.51 21.38
C ASP A 238 -6.98 -15.38 20.15
N ALA A 239 -8.23 -15.78 19.94
CA ALA A 239 -8.66 -16.47 18.73
C ALA A 239 -8.85 -15.44 17.60
N VAL A 240 -8.27 -15.72 16.43
CA VAL A 240 -8.17 -14.78 15.31
C VAL A 240 -8.36 -15.49 13.98
N LEU A 241 -8.63 -14.71 12.92
CA LEU A 241 -8.57 -15.20 11.54
C LEU A 241 -7.36 -14.62 10.83
N LEU A 242 -6.56 -15.46 10.18
CA LEU A 242 -5.53 -15.03 9.24
C LEU A 242 -6.14 -14.92 7.85
N VAL A 243 -6.12 -13.72 7.27
CA VAL A 243 -6.66 -13.37 5.97
C VAL A 243 -5.52 -13.08 5.00
N ASP A 244 -5.59 -13.63 3.79
CA ASP A 244 -4.59 -13.43 2.72
C ASP A 244 -3.14 -13.74 3.16
N GLU A 245 -2.99 -14.71 4.06
CA GLU A 245 -1.70 -15.17 4.63
C GLU A 245 -0.90 -14.09 5.39
N ARG A 246 -1.47 -12.89 5.58
CA ARG A 246 -0.71 -11.70 6.01
C ARG A 246 -1.42 -10.84 7.04
N PHE A 247 -2.74 -10.87 7.09
CA PHE A 247 -3.52 -9.94 7.91
C PHE A 247 -4.31 -10.67 8.98
N LEU A 248 -4.14 -10.27 10.23
CA LEU A 248 -4.98 -10.76 11.31
C LEU A 248 -6.29 -9.96 11.35
N LEU A 249 -7.38 -10.70 11.43
CA LEU A 249 -8.70 -10.20 11.76
C LEU A 249 -9.00 -10.64 13.20
N GLN A 250 -9.11 -9.66 14.08
CA GLN A 250 -9.18 -9.86 15.53
C GLN A 250 -10.51 -9.34 16.07
N PRO A 251 -11.25 -10.13 16.86
CA PRO A 251 -12.37 -9.63 17.64
C PRO A 251 -11.94 -8.55 18.63
N VAL A 252 -12.67 -7.42 18.68
CA VAL A 252 -12.44 -6.34 19.65
C VAL A 252 -13.74 -6.05 20.39
N GLY A 253 -13.86 -6.60 21.60
CA GLY A 253 -15.10 -6.55 22.37
C GLY A 253 -16.25 -7.31 21.69
N ASP A 254 -17.49 -7.02 22.09
CA ASP A 254 -18.66 -7.83 21.66
C ASP A 254 -19.13 -7.53 20.22
N ARG A 255 -18.74 -6.37 19.68
CA ARG A 255 -19.27 -5.84 18.40
C ARG A 255 -18.19 -5.29 17.48
N GLY A 256 -16.93 -5.27 17.92
CA GLY A 256 -15.84 -4.70 17.14
C GLY A 256 -15.02 -5.78 16.45
N LEU A 257 -14.45 -5.43 15.30
CA LEU A 257 -13.37 -6.16 14.67
C LEU A 257 -12.22 -5.22 14.38
N ARG A 258 -11.01 -5.71 14.53
CA ARG A 258 -9.82 -5.06 14.02
C ARG A 258 -9.30 -5.83 12.82
N PHE A 259 -9.17 -5.13 11.71
CA PHE A 259 -8.62 -5.65 10.47
C PHE A 259 -7.83 -4.55 9.78
N TRP A 260 -6.62 -4.82 9.31
CA TRP A 260 -5.71 -3.77 8.80
C TRP A 260 -5.46 -2.61 9.77
N ASN A 261 -5.48 -2.88 11.08
CA ASN A 261 -5.46 -1.88 12.16
C ASN A 261 -6.57 -0.83 12.11
N LEU A 262 -7.62 -1.09 11.33
CA LEU A 262 -8.85 -0.33 11.34
C LEU A 262 -9.83 -1.04 12.25
N ASP A 263 -10.46 -0.26 13.13
CA ASP A 263 -11.57 -0.74 13.94
C ASP A 263 -12.87 -0.63 13.13
N PHE A 264 -13.56 -1.76 13.02
CA PHE A 264 -14.86 -1.88 12.40
C PHE A 264 -15.89 -2.22 13.47
N VAL A 265 -17.09 -1.68 13.32
CA VAL A 265 -18.21 -1.96 14.22
C VAL A 265 -19.25 -2.78 13.46
N ARG A 266 -19.77 -3.82 14.09
CA ARG A 266 -20.83 -4.66 13.53
C ARG A 266 -22.05 -3.80 13.22
N TYR A 267 -22.52 -3.92 11.99
CA TYR A 267 -23.70 -3.23 11.51
C TYR A 267 -24.93 -4.13 11.66
N GLU A 268 -25.91 -3.66 12.42
CA GLU A 268 -27.14 -4.40 12.71
C GLU A 268 -28.31 -3.99 11.79
N GLY A 269 -28.11 -3.04 10.88
CA GLY A 269 -29.13 -2.59 9.95
C GLY A 269 -29.24 -3.47 8.70
N SER A 270 -30.22 -3.16 7.85
CA SER A 270 -30.37 -3.86 6.56
C SER A 270 -29.17 -3.57 5.65
N THR A 271 -28.58 -4.61 5.06
CA THR A 271 -27.51 -4.48 4.06
C THR A 271 -27.95 -3.74 2.80
N GLN A 272 -29.26 -3.65 2.54
CA GLN A 272 -29.82 -2.82 1.48
C GLN A 272 -29.62 -1.32 1.75
N ALA A 273 -29.62 -0.91 3.03
CA ALA A 273 -29.37 0.47 3.42
C ALA A 273 -27.87 0.86 3.31
N LEU A 274 -26.99 -0.11 3.05
CA LEU A 274 -25.57 0.12 2.76
C LEU A 274 -25.30 0.39 1.28
N GLY A 275 -26.34 0.47 0.46
CA GLY A 275 -26.20 0.68 -0.96
C GLY A 275 -26.08 -0.59 -1.78
N VAL A 276 -26.23 -0.40 -3.08
CA VAL A 276 -26.05 -1.45 -4.09
C VAL A 276 -24.56 -1.70 -4.30
N VAL A 277 -24.19 -2.96 -4.55
CA VAL A 277 -22.83 -3.31 -4.97
C VAL A 277 -22.69 -2.99 -6.45
N VAL A 278 -21.73 -2.14 -6.80
CA VAL A 278 -21.46 -1.74 -8.19
C VAL A 278 -20.09 -2.26 -8.57
N ASN A 279 -19.97 -2.93 -9.71
CA ASN A 279 -18.74 -3.60 -10.13
C ASN A 279 -17.73 -2.66 -10.81
N GLU A 280 -18.12 -1.42 -11.09
CA GLU A 280 -17.33 -0.45 -11.87
C GLU A 280 -17.33 0.91 -11.16
N LEU A 281 -16.15 1.38 -10.73
CA LEU A 281 -15.97 2.73 -10.18
C LEU A 281 -16.49 3.76 -11.19
N PRO A 282 -17.15 4.85 -10.76
CA PRO A 282 -17.51 5.92 -11.67
C PRO A 282 -16.22 6.55 -12.21
N ASP A 283 -16.17 6.76 -13.52
CA ASP A 283 -15.06 7.45 -14.22
C ASP A 283 -14.76 8.84 -13.66
#